data_AF-A0A2N3Y2P1-F1
#
_entry.id   AF-A0A2N3Y2P1-F1
#
_cell.length_a   1.000
_cell.length_b   1.000
_cell.length_c   1.000
_cell.angle_alpha   90.00
_cell.angle_beta   90.00
_cell.angle_gamma   90.00
#
_symmetry.space_group_name_H-M   'P 1'
#
loop_
_entity.id
_entity.type
_entity.pdbx_description
1 polymer ?
#
loop_
_entity_poly.entity_id
_entity_poly.type
_entity_poly.pdbx_seq_one_letter_code
_entity_poly.pdbx_strand_id
1 'polypeptide(L)'
;MNGKVDFTGVQSTMLVTLYLRALESRSEDSILLDHTAVEAVRRIDYDWRKLRQPGLASNRFGVALRAKQLDDWAADFLRRNRVALDLPATVSRTRGWP
;
A
#
# COMPACT_ATOMS: atom_id res chain seq x y z
N MET A 1 -12.14 15.85 -16.50
CA MET A 1 -12.63 15.13 -15.30
C MET A 1 -11.43 14.89 -14.40
N ASN A 2 -11.47 15.37 -13.15
CA ASN A 2 -10.38 15.14 -12.20
C ASN A 2 -10.42 13.66 -11.84
N GLY A 3 -9.54 12.83 -12.41
CA GLY A 3 -9.57 11.35 -12.34
C GLY A 3 -9.27 10.77 -10.96
N LYS A 4 -9.75 11.42 -9.89
CA LYS A 4 -9.60 11.02 -8.50
C LYS A 4 -10.83 10.28 -8.00
N VAL A 5 -10.63 9.36 -7.08
CA VAL A 5 -11.68 8.52 -6.50
C VAL A 5 -12.05 9.00 -5.10
N ASP A 6 -13.33 9.18 -4.83
CA ASP A 6 -13.85 9.56 -3.52
C ASP A 6 -13.88 8.35 -2.56
N PHE A 7 -13.30 8.53 -1.38
CA PHE A 7 -13.21 7.52 -0.31
C PHE A 7 -13.93 7.98 0.97
N THR A 8 -14.80 8.98 0.87
CA THR A 8 -15.66 9.43 1.98
C THR A 8 -16.50 8.25 2.49
N GLY A 9 -16.35 7.91 3.79
CA GLY A 9 -17.04 6.78 4.42
C GLY A 9 -16.20 5.50 4.57
N VAL A 10 -14.99 5.45 3.97
CA VAL A 10 -14.03 4.36 4.23
C VAL A 10 -13.50 4.45 5.66
N GLN A 11 -13.29 3.29 6.29
CA GLN A 11 -12.73 3.19 7.65
C GLN A 11 -11.42 3.98 7.75
N SER A 12 -11.39 4.97 8.65
CA SER A 12 -10.27 5.91 8.81
C SER A 12 -8.93 5.20 9.04
N THR A 13 -8.95 4.08 9.75
CA THR A 13 -7.77 3.24 10.02
C THR A 13 -7.08 2.73 8.74
N MET A 14 -7.85 2.38 7.69
CA MET A 14 -7.28 1.92 6.42
C MET A 14 -6.59 3.06 5.68
N LEU A 15 -7.19 4.26 5.69
CA LEU A 15 -6.59 5.46 5.09
C LEU A 15 -5.31 5.87 5.81
N VAL A 16 -5.25 5.75 7.15
CA VAL A 16 -4.03 5.96 7.93
C VAL A 16 -2.94 4.98 7.50
N THR A 17 -3.27 3.69 7.41
CA THR A 17 -2.31 2.65 7.03
C THR A 17 -1.76 2.88 5.63
N LEU A 18 -2.62 3.15 4.66
CA LEU A 18 -2.24 3.48 3.29
C LEU A 18 -1.32 4.70 3.23
N TYR A 19 -1.70 5.78 3.93
CA TYR A 19 -0.94 7.02 3.94
C TYR A 19 0.45 6.85 4.58
N LEU A 20 0.55 6.07 5.66
CA LEU A 20 1.83 5.79 6.32
C LEU A 20 2.77 4.93 5.47
N ARG A 21 2.24 3.93 4.74
CA ARG A 21 3.03 3.18 3.74
C ARG A 21 3.56 4.12 2.65
N ALA A 22 2.69 4.96 2.09
CA ALA A 22 3.09 5.93 1.06
C ALA A 22 4.10 6.99 1.56
N LEU A 23 4.03 7.40 2.83
CA LEU A 23 5.03 8.29 3.43
C LEU A 23 6.37 7.59 3.61
N GLU A 24 6.35 6.36 4.13
CA GLU A 24 7.57 5.56 4.31
C GLU A 24 8.25 5.27 2.98
N SER A 25 7.50 4.91 1.95
CA SER A 25 8.02 4.57 0.63
C SER A 25 8.56 5.74 -0.19
N ARG A 26 8.45 6.96 0.34
CA ARG A 26 9.11 8.16 -0.21
C ARG A 26 10.35 8.57 0.60
N SER A 27 10.63 7.89 1.71
CA SER A 27 11.83 8.11 2.53
C SER A 27 13.06 7.53 1.83
N GLU A 28 14.23 8.11 2.07
CA GLU A 28 15.50 7.57 1.57
C GLU A 28 15.78 6.17 2.15
N ASP A 29 15.45 5.98 3.44
CA ASP A 29 15.58 4.70 4.15
C ASP A 29 14.36 3.77 4.01
N SER A 30 13.70 3.73 2.84
CA SER A 30 12.48 2.93 2.70
C SER A 30 12.74 1.42 2.77
N ILE A 31 11.94 0.74 3.58
CA ILE A 31 11.85 -0.71 3.77
C ILE A 31 10.92 -1.32 2.72
N LEU A 32 9.77 -0.69 2.43
CA LEU A 32 8.73 -1.29 1.58
C LEU A 32 8.88 -0.97 0.09
N LEU A 33 9.33 0.23 -0.27
CA LEU A 33 9.32 0.74 -1.65
C LEU A 33 7.94 0.56 -2.34
N ASP A 34 6.86 0.81 -1.59
CA ASP A 34 5.48 0.60 -2.03
C ASP A 34 5.00 1.69 -2.99
N HIS A 35 5.40 1.57 -4.25
CA HIS A 35 5.00 2.49 -5.32
C HIS A 35 3.49 2.52 -5.54
N THR A 36 2.80 1.41 -5.28
CA THR A 36 1.34 1.32 -5.43
C THR A 36 0.63 2.17 -4.39
N ALA A 37 1.07 2.16 -3.13
CA ALA A 37 0.53 3.04 -2.10
C ALA A 37 0.79 4.52 -2.42
N VAL A 38 1.98 4.85 -2.93
CA VAL A 38 2.31 6.22 -3.35
C VAL A 38 1.34 6.70 -4.43
N GLU A 39 1.08 5.87 -5.44
CA GLU A 39 0.18 6.23 -6.53
C GLU A 39 -1.29 6.27 -6.08
N ALA A 40 -1.73 5.31 -5.25
CA ALA A 40 -3.07 5.31 -4.70
C ALA A 40 -3.38 6.59 -3.90
N VAL A 41 -2.44 7.05 -3.07
CA VAL A 41 -2.58 8.31 -2.30
C VAL A 41 -2.73 9.52 -3.22
N ARG A 42 -2.09 9.52 -4.41
CA ARG A 42 -2.23 10.59 -5.40
C ARG A 42 -3.61 10.59 -6.08
N ARG A 43 -4.17 9.40 -6.32
CA ARG A 43 -5.45 9.17 -7.01
C ARG A 43 -6.68 9.30 -6.11
N ILE A 44 -6.53 9.22 -4.78
CA ILE A 44 -7.68 9.34 -3.87
C ILE A 44 -7.97 10.83 -3.58
N ASP A 45 -9.24 11.21 -3.69
CA ASP A 45 -9.73 12.52 -3.29
C ASP A 45 -10.02 12.54 -1.78
N TYR A 46 -8.96 12.73 -0.99
CA TYR A 46 -9.04 12.81 0.46
C TYR A 46 -8.16 13.94 0.99
N ASP A 47 -8.64 14.66 1.99
CA ASP A 47 -7.86 15.70 2.67
C ASP A 47 -6.85 15.07 3.64
N TRP A 48 -5.70 14.65 3.10
CA TRP A 48 -4.60 14.03 3.86
C TRP A 48 -4.05 14.90 5.00
N ARG A 49 -4.36 16.21 5.03
CA ARG A 49 -4.01 17.08 6.16
C ARG A 49 -4.69 16.66 7.45
N LYS A 50 -5.86 16.02 7.37
CA LYS A 50 -6.58 15.44 8.52
C LYS A 50 -5.75 14.38 9.25
N LEU A 51 -4.77 13.77 8.58
CA LEU A 51 -3.87 12.78 9.15
C LEU A 51 -2.52 13.35 9.59
N ARG A 52 -2.30 14.67 9.51
CA ARG A 52 -1.07 15.33 9.99
C ARG A 52 -1.13 15.59 11.50
N GLN A 53 -1.37 14.53 12.27
CA GLN A 53 -1.31 14.56 13.73
C GLN A 53 0.17 14.47 14.19
N PRO A 54 0.58 15.22 15.23
CA PRO A 54 1.92 15.09 15.80
C PRO A 54 2.25 13.63 16.13
N GLY A 55 3.41 13.15 15.67
CA GLY A 55 3.88 11.79 15.92
C GLY A 55 3.29 10.69 15.03
N LEU A 56 2.18 10.92 14.30
CA LEU A 56 1.60 9.87 13.44
C LEU A 56 2.57 9.45 12.32
N ALA A 57 3.20 10.42 11.66
CA ALA A 57 4.18 10.16 10.62
C ALA A 57 5.44 9.43 11.13
N SER A 58 5.75 9.53 12.43
CA SER A 58 6.86 8.78 13.04
C SER A 58 6.57 7.29 13.11
N ASN A 59 5.30 6.87 13.13
CA ASN A 59 4.90 5.46 13.10
C ASN A 59 5.03 4.80 11.72
N ARG A 60 5.48 5.53 10.69
CA ARG A 60 5.59 5.02 9.31
C ARG A 60 6.46 3.77 9.20
N PHE A 61 7.59 3.74 9.93
CA PHE A 61 8.48 2.57 9.97
C PHE A 61 7.87 1.39 10.72
N GLY A 62 7.09 1.65 11.78
CA GLY A 62 6.38 0.59 12.50
C GLY A 62 5.30 -0.07 11.64
N VAL A 63 4.59 0.71 10.82
CA VAL A 63 3.66 0.19 9.81
C VAL A 63 4.40 -0.57 8.73
N ALA A 64 5.52 -0.04 8.23
CA ALA A 64 6.32 -0.68 7.20
C ALA A 64 6.89 -2.03 7.64
N LEU A 65 7.44 -2.10 8.85
CA LEU A 65 7.96 -3.35 9.42
C LEU A 65 6.87 -4.41 9.57
N ARG A 66 5.67 -4.03 10.03
CA ARG A 66 4.53 -4.94 10.13
C ARG A 66 4.10 -5.46 8.76
N ALA A 67 4.01 -4.58 7.76
CA ALA A 67 3.67 -4.98 6.40
C ALA A 67 4.72 -5.94 5.83
N LYS A 68 6.01 -5.60 5.96
CA LYS A 68 7.11 -6.47 5.52
C LYS A 68 7.07 -7.84 6.19
N GLN A 69 6.80 -7.90 7.49
CA GLN A 69 6.70 -9.16 8.21
C GLN A 69 5.58 -10.06 7.68
N LEU A 70 4.42 -9.45 7.36
CA LEU A 70 3.29 -10.16 6.77
C LEU A 70 3.62 -10.65 5.36
N ASP A 71 4.28 -9.83 4.54
CA ASP A 71 4.71 -10.20 3.19
C ASP A 71 5.73 -11.33 3.22
N ASP A 72 6.71 -11.27 4.14
CA ASP A 72 7.70 -12.33 4.33
C ASP A 72 7.03 -13.65 4.75
N TRP A 73 6.06 -13.61 5.67
CA TRP A 73 5.28 -14.79 6.06
C TRP A 73 4.42 -15.35 4.92
N ALA A 74 3.76 -14.48 4.15
CA ALA A 74 2.97 -14.89 2.99
C ALA A 74 3.87 -15.54 1.93
N ALA A 75 5.02 -14.94 1.64
CA ALA A 75 5.99 -15.50 0.71
C ALA A 75 6.53 -16.86 1.19
N ASP A 76 6.84 -16.99 2.48
CA ASP A 76 7.25 -18.25 3.09
C ASP A 76 6.17 -19.32 2.97
N PHE A 77 4.92 -18.96 3.27
CA PHE A 77 3.79 -19.86 3.15
C PHE A 77 3.61 -20.35 1.71
N LEU A 78 3.65 -19.44 0.73
CA LEU A 78 3.53 -19.76 -0.70
C LEU A 78 4.70 -20.60 -1.23
N ARG A 79 5.92 -20.38 -0.71
CA ARG A 79 7.08 -21.23 -1.04
C ARG A 79 6.90 -22.66 -0.56
N ARG A 80 6.38 -22.85 0.65
CA ARG A 80 6.16 -24.16 1.27
C ARG A 80 4.93 -24.87 0.72
N ASN A 81 3.91 -24.11 0.35
CA ASN A 81 2.64 -24.60 -0.17
C ASN A 81 2.52 -24.11 -1.61
N ARG A 82 3.03 -24.89 -2.57
CA ARG A 82 2.88 -24.62 -4.00
C ARG A 82 1.39 -24.68 -4.38
N VAL A 83 0.68 -23.58 -4.12
CA VAL A 83 -0.65 -23.35 -4.64
C VAL A 83 -0.45 -22.85 -6.06
N ALA A 84 -0.63 -23.75 -7.03
CA ALA A 84 -0.78 -23.32 -8.42
C ALA A 84 -2.10 -22.55 -8.51
N LEU A 85 -2.01 -21.22 -8.44
CA LEU A 85 -3.13 -20.38 -8.80
C LEU A 85 -3.27 -20.46 -10.32
N ASP A 86 -4.28 -21.18 -10.79
CA ASP A 86 -4.63 -21.24 -12.21
C ASP A 86 -5.25 -19.88 -12.59
N LEU A 87 -4.36 -18.89 -12.78
CA LEU A 87 -4.76 -17.59 -13.28
C LEU A 87 -5.16 -17.77 -14.74
N PRO A 88 -6.39 -17.39 -15.14
CA PRO A 88 -6.76 -17.37 -16.54
C PRO A 88 -5.71 -16.58 -17.31
N ALA A 89 -5.28 -17.10 -18.46
CA ALA A 89 -4.22 -16.52 -19.31
C ALA A 89 -4.42 -15.02 -19.64
N THR A 90 -5.63 -14.49 -19.41
CA THR A 90 -5.98 -13.07 -19.48
C THR A 90 -5.20 -12.19 -18.47
N VAL A 91 -4.82 -12.70 -17.31
CA VAL A 91 -4.06 -11.93 -16.28
C VAL A 91 -2.55 -11.89 -16.59
N SER A 92 -2.03 -12.84 -17.36
CA SER A 92 -0.59 -12.95 -17.64
C SER A 92 -0.09 -11.97 -18.71
N ARG A 93 -0.99 -11.28 -19.43
CA ARG A 93 -0.65 -10.47 -20.62
C ARG A 93 -0.73 -8.95 -20.44
N THR A 94 -0.80 -8.44 -19.21
CA THR A 94 -0.63 -7.00 -18.94
C THR A 94 0.72 -6.73 -18.29
N ARG A 95 1.80 -6.92 -19.06
CA ARG A 95 3.01 -6.09 -18.89
C ARG A 95 2.61 -4.67 -19.31
N GLY A 96 2.34 -3.83 -18.33
CA GLY A 96 1.74 -2.51 -18.56
C GLY A 96 0.44 -2.42 -17.79
N TRP A 97 0.56 -2.39 -16.47
CA TRP A 97 -0.47 -1.78 -15.64
C TRP A 97 -0.33 -0.26 -15.78
N PRO A 98 -1.41 0.50 -15.97
CA PRO A 98 -1.37 1.97 -16.09
C PRO A 98 -0.93 2.69 -14.81
#